data_AF-B4RP45-F1
#
_entry.id   AF-B4RP45-F1
#
_cell.length_a   1.000
_cell.length_b   1.000
_cell.length_c   1.000
_cell.angle_alpha   90.00
_cell.angle_beta   90.00
_cell.angle_gamma   90.00
#
_symmetry.space_group_name_H-M   'P 1'
#
loop_
_entity.id
_entity.type
_entity.pdbx_description
1 polymer ?
#
loop_
_entity_poly.entity_id
_entity_poly.type
_entity_poly.pdbx_seq_one_letter_code
_entity_poly.pdbx_strand_id
1 'polypeptide(L)'
;MALRGSSEASKKFSIAEGYLASSDGYGAIAIGSAAKIKQLEKGTINHIVGNDNKGLYVDADGNVTKITVRTESEKDILSRYGQTYGAVALGFRSSSHNLFASSFGAFSTATAIESLAVGDSSQSTGYRSATFGSHSRALAEESLALGYETRANAYGSVALGAESVANEENTVSVGSDTLKRKIVNVADGTEDL
;
A
#
# COMPACT_ATOMS: atom_id res chain seq x y z
N MET A 1 22.96 -8.83 8.70
CA MET A 1 22.30 -8.46 7.43
C MET A 1 23.26 -7.59 6.64
N ALA A 2 23.31 -7.73 5.30
CA ALA A 2 24.19 -6.90 4.48
C ALA A 2 23.52 -5.53 4.26
N LEU A 3 23.93 -4.54 5.06
CA LEU A 3 23.50 -3.14 4.94
C LEU A 3 24.50 -2.38 4.07
N ARG A 4 24.07 -1.90 2.90
CA ARG A 4 24.81 -0.89 2.13
C ARG A 4 24.17 0.46 2.38
N GLY A 5 24.52 1.11 3.49
CA GLY A 5 24.04 2.43 3.93
C GLY A 5 23.90 2.51 5.45
N SER A 6 23.98 3.70 6.02
CA SER A 6 23.77 3.91 7.47
C SER A 6 22.28 3.86 7.81
N SER A 7 21.88 3.00 8.75
CA SER A 7 20.60 3.09 9.45
C SER A 7 20.83 3.57 10.88
N GLU A 8 19.83 4.22 11.49
CA GLU A 8 19.96 4.82 12.82
C GLU A 8 18.78 4.49 13.74
N ALA A 9 19.07 3.87 14.89
CA ALA A 9 18.11 3.60 15.95
C ALA A 9 18.52 4.39 17.20
N SER A 10 17.82 5.50 17.51
CA SER A 10 18.30 6.48 18.51
C SER A 10 17.65 6.36 19.89
N LYS A 11 16.65 5.48 20.07
CA LYS A 11 16.00 5.23 21.36
C LYS A 11 16.10 3.78 21.78
N LYS A 12 15.87 3.53 23.08
CA LYS A 12 15.91 2.19 23.66
C LYS A 12 14.91 1.27 22.97
N PHE A 13 15.33 0.04 22.67
CA PHE A 13 14.56 -1.00 21.99
C PHE A 13 14.09 -0.65 20.56
N SER A 14 14.61 0.42 19.95
CA SER A 14 14.24 0.75 18.57
C SER A 14 15.04 -0.07 17.56
N ILE A 15 14.43 -0.34 16.41
CA ILE A 15 15.00 -1.04 15.27
C ILE A 15 14.92 -0.11 14.07
N ALA A 16 16.02 0.01 13.33
CA ALA A 16 16.08 0.70 12.04
C ALA A 16 16.88 -0.17 11.06
N GLU A 17 16.19 -0.73 10.08
CA GLU A 17 16.77 -1.67 9.12
C GLU A 17 16.47 -1.21 7.68
N GLY A 18 17.50 -1.13 6.84
CA GLY A 18 17.41 -0.67 5.46
C GLY A 18 18.27 0.56 5.16
N TYR A 19 18.43 0.87 3.88
CA TYR A 19 19.21 2.03 3.42
C TYR A 19 18.63 3.34 3.97
N LEU A 20 19.39 4.11 4.75
CA LEU A 20 18.95 5.40 5.33
C LEU A 20 17.70 5.31 6.23
N ALA A 21 17.39 4.14 6.78
CA ALA A 21 16.30 3.99 7.74
C ALA A 21 16.65 4.69 9.07
N SER A 22 15.67 5.35 9.71
CA SER A 22 15.86 5.93 11.05
C SER A 22 14.67 5.72 11.97
N SER A 23 14.91 5.45 13.25
CA SER A 23 13.88 5.25 14.26
C SER A 23 14.21 5.98 15.57
N ASP A 24 13.40 7.00 15.89
CA ASP A 24 13.56 7.84 17.10
C ASP A 24 12.53 7.57 18.21
N GLY A 25 11.74 6.50 18.07
CA GLY A 25 10.72 6.10 19.04
C GLY A 25 11.20 4.96 19.96
N TYR A 26 10.79 4.99 21.23
CA TYR A 26 11.04 3.88 22.15
C TYR A 26 10.31 2.61 21.68
N GLY A 27 11.03 1.50 21.51
CA GLY A 27 10.44 0.25 20.99
C GLY A 27 9.99 0.31 19.52
N ALA A 28 10.35 1.36 18.78
CA ALA A 28 9.84 1.61 17.44
C ALA A 28 10.66 0.88 16.36
N ILE A 29 9.99 0.39 15.31
CA ILE A 29 10.60 -0.43 14.25
C ILE A 29 10.42 0.25 12.89
N ALA A 30 11.51 0.79 12.33
CA ALA A 30 11.57 1.30 10.96
C ALA A 30 12.24 0.26 10.05
N ILE A 31 11.54 -0.22 9.03
CA ILE A 31 12.07 -1.20 8.07
C ILE A 31 11.84 -0.69 6.66
N GLY A 32 12.90 -0.66 5.84
CA GLY A 32 12.87 -0.29 4.43
C GLY A 32 13.80 0.87 4.08
N SER A 33 13.98 1.08 2.77
CA SER A 33 14.77 2.22 2.26
C SER A 33 14.11 3.54 2.65
N ALA A 34 14.87 4.40 3.33
CA ALA A 34 14.43 5.67 3.88
C ALA A 34 13.19 5.58 4.79
N ALA A 35 12.94 4.40 5.40
CA ALA A 35 11.89 4.24 6.39
C ALA A 35 12.22 5.06 7.63
N LYS A 36 11.29 5.94 8.03
CA LYS A 36 11.53 6.88 9.13
C LYS A 36 10.40 6.87 10.13
N ILE A 37 10.77 6.63 11.39
CA ILE A 37 9.94 6.95 12.54
C ILE A 37 10.52 8.21 13.16
N LYS A 38 9.67 9.25 13.22
CA LYS A 38 9.97 10.55 13.78
C LYS A 38 8.84 11.00 14.71
N GLN A 39 9.15 11.51 15.90
CA GLN A 39 8.17 12.22 16.72
C GLN A 39 7.77 13.54 16.06
N LEU A 40 6.46 13.77 15.89
CA LEU A 40 5.96 14.99 15.28
C LEU A 40 5.95 16.15 16.30
N GLU A 41 6.58 17.25 15.93
CA GLU A 41 6.55 18.51 16.66
C GLU A 41 5.26 19.29 16.33
N LYS A 42 4.62 19.86 17.34
CA LYS A 42 3.39 20.65 17.17
C LYS A 42 3.68 22.05 16.65
N GLY A 43 2.72 22.65 15.96
CA GLY A 43 2.81 24.02 15.45
C GLY A 43 3.89 24.24 14.40
N THR A 44 4.37 23.18 13.74
CA THR A 44 5.46 23.24 12.77
C THR A 44 5.27 22.24 11.62
N ILE A 45 6.16 22.33 10.63
CA ILE A 45 6.26 21.38 9.53
C ILE A 45 7.30 20.33 9.90
N ASN A 46 6.86 19.08 9.95
CA ASN A 46 7.72 17.94 10.22
C ASN A 46 8.23 17.36 8.91
N HIS A 47 9.49 17.64 8.58
CA HIS A 47 10.18 17.08 7.43
C HIS A 47 10.59 15.64 7.71
N ILE A 48 9.88 14.68 7.13
CA ILE A 48 10.02 13.25 7.43
C ILE A 48 11.18 12.67 6.60
N VAL A 49 11.03 12.63 5.27
CA VAL A 49 12.01 11.98 4.36
C VAL A 49 12.64 13.02 3.43
N GLY A 50 13.98 12.98 3.33
CA GLY A 50 14.89 13.72 2.43
C GLY A 50 14.51 15.15 2.01
N ASN A 51 15.30 16.17 2.37
CA ASN A 51 15.21 17.58 1.93
C ASN A 51 13.82 18.00 1.40
N ASP A 52 12.80 17.96 2.27
CA ASP A 52 11.42 18.43 2.03
C ASP A 52 10.53 17.58 1.10
N ASN A 53 10.99 16.39 0.67
CA ASN A 53 10.19 15.50 -0.18
C ASN A 53 8.97 14.92 0.55
N LYS A 54 8.98 14.85 1.89
CA LYS A 54 7.78 14.52 2.68
C LYS A 54 7.65 15.43 3.90
N GLY A 55 6.61 16.25 3.94
CA GLY A 55 6.30 17.15 5.05
C GLY A 55 4.95 16.85 5.68
N LEU A 56 4.88 16.91 7.01
CA LEU A 56 3.63 16.82 7.77
C LEU A 56 3.42 18.14 8.53
N TYR A 57 2.38 18.88 8.16
CA TYR A 57 2.01 20.12 8.82
C TYR A 57 1.19 19.78 10.05
N VAL A 58 1.67 20.19 11.22
CA VAL A 58 1.04 19.86 12.49
C VAL A 58 0.61 21.16 13.16
N ASP A 59 -0.68 21.26 13.48
CA ASP A 59 -1.22 22.42 14.18
C ASP A 59 -0.77 22.46 15.66
N ALA A 60 -1.20 23.49 16.39
CA ALA A 60 -0.86 23.66 17.80
C ALA A 60 -1.48 22.57 18.69
N ASP A 61 -2.58 21.95 18.27
CA ASP A 61 -3.26 20.88 19.00
C ASP A 61 -2.57 19.54 18.79
N GLY A 62 -1.81 19.39 17.69
CA GLY A 62 -1.05 18.20 17.33
C GLY A 62 -1.68 17.42 16.19
N ASN A 63 -2.68 17.96 15.49
CA ASN A 63 -3.31 17.30 14.37
C ASN A 63 -2.49 17.53 13.10
N VAL A 64 -2.37 16.49 12.28
CA VAL A 64 -1.82 16.61 10.92
C VAL A 64 -2.88 17.26 10.03
N THR A 65 -2.62 18.49 9.61
CA THR A 65 -3.57 19.27 8.78
C THR A 65 -3.25 19.19 7.30
N LYS A 66 -2.00 18.85 6.95
CA LYS A 66 -1.56 18.69 5.55
C LYS A 66 -0.39 17.72 5.46
N ILE A 67 -0.39 16.92 4.40
CA ILE A 67 0.72 16.05 4.01
C ILE A 67 1.22 16.53 2.65
N THR A 68 2.51 16.80 2.53
CA THR A 68 3.17 17.01 1.24
C THR A 68 4.03 15.80 0.92
N VAL A 69 3.96 15.33 -0.32
CA VAL A 69 4.84 14.30 -0.86
C VAL A 69 5.28 14.75 -2.24
N ARG A 70 6.58 14.75 -2.49
CA ARG A 70 7.16 15.00 -3.81
C ARG A 70 7.75 13.69 -4.31
N THR A 71 7.19 13.21 -5.42
CA THR A 71 7.63 11.98 -6.10
C THR A 71 8.37 12.32 -7.39
N GLU A 72 9.26 11.42 -7.81
CA GLU A 72 9.84 11.43 -9.15
C GLU A 72 8.90 10.70 -10.11
N SER A 73 9.05 10.89 -11.42
CA SER A 73 8.23 10.16 -12.39
C SER A 73 8.57 8.66 -12.36
N GLU A 74 7.58 7.81 -12.59
CA GLU A 74 7.77 6.36 -12.68
C GLU A 74 8.93 5.99 -13.63
N LYS A 75 8.98 6.65 -14.80
CA LYS A 75 10.02 6.47 -15.80
C LYS A 75 11.42 6.78 -15.27
N ASP A 76 11.58 7.87 -14.54
CA ASP A 76 12.89 8.28 -13.99
C ASP A 76 13.36 7.31 -12.91
N ILE A 77 12.42 6.84 -12.06
CA ILE A 77 12.71 5.87 -11.01
C ILE A 77 13.13 4.54 -11.62
N LEU A 78 12.39 4.03 -12.62
CA LEU A 78 12.72 2.79 -13.32
C LEU A 78 14.09 2.87 -14.01
N SER A 79 14.40 4.01 -14.64
CA SER A 79 15.68 4.24 -15.30
C SER A 79 16.85 4.24 -14.32
N ARG A 80 16.68 4.86 -13.13
CA ARG A 80 17.76 5.01 -12.15
C ARG A 80 17.94 3.80 -11.24
N TYR A 81 16.84 3.16 -10.83
CA TYR A 81 16.85 2.16 -9.75
C TYR A 81 16.36 0.77 -10.18
N GLY A 82 15.75 0.64 -11.36
CA GLY A 82 15.30 -0.63 -11.92
C GLY A 82 13.89 -1.05 -11.50
N GLN A 83 13.45 -2.18 -12.07
CA GLN A 83 12.07 -2.65 -12.04
C GLN A 83 11.56 -3.03 -10.65
N THR A 84 12.41 -3.49 -9.72
CA THR A 84 11.96 -3.92 -8.38
C THR A 84 12.22 -2.88 -7.29
N TYR A 85 12.45 -1.62 -7.67
CA TYR A 85 12.76 -0.57 -6.71
C TYR A 85 11.61 -0.40 -5.69
N GLY A 86 11.96 -0.42 -4.41
CA GLY A 86 10.99 -0.31 -3.32
C GLY A 86 10.01 -1.48 -3.18
N ALA A 87 10.21 -2.59 -3.88
CA ALA A 87 9.37 -3.79 -3.72
C ALA A 87 9.55 -4.40 -2.32
N VAL A 88 8.45 -4.88 -1.73
CA VAL A 88 8.42 -5.49 -0.40
C VAL A 88 7.69 -6.82 -0.44
N ALA A 89 8.29 -7.88 0.11
CA ALA A 89 7.64 -9.18 0.25
C ALA A 89 7.83 -9.70 1.69
N LEU A 90 6.74 -9.82 2.44
CA LEU A 90 6.75 -10.25 3.84
C LEU A 90 5.79 -11.42 4.05
N GLY A 91 6.33 -12.60 4.35
CA GLY A 91 5.53 -13.81 4.55
C GLY A 91 6.25 -15.07 4.06
N PHE A 92 5.71 -16.24 4.42
CA PHE A 92 6.25 -17.51 3.92
C PHE A 92 5.99 -17.63 2.41
N ARG A 93 7.06 -17.65 1.60
CA ARG A 93 6.97 -17.72 0.13
C ARG A 93 6.15 -16.59 -0.51
N SER A 94 6.08 -15.41 0.10
CA SER A 94 5.57 -14.22 -0.57
C SER A 94 6.56 -13.73 -1.64
N SER A 95 6.07 -13.01 -2.64
CA SER A 95 6.93 -12.44 -3.68
C SER A 95 6.37 -11.16 -4.31
N SER A 96 7.26 -10.21 -4.58
CA SER A 96 6.94 -8.94 -5.22
C SER A 96 7.96 -8.64 -6.32
N HIS A 97 7.50 -8.32 -7.53
CA HIS A 97 8.35 -8.37 -8.73
C HIS A 97 8.42 -7.08 -9.54
N ASN A 98 7.87 -5.97 -9.03
CA ASN A 98 7.80 -4.72 -9.78
C ASN A 98 7.93 -3.47 -8.91
N LEU A 99 7.89 -2.29 -9.55
CA LEU A 99 8.18 -1.02 -8.90
C LEU A 99 7.14 -0.79 -7.81
N PHE A 100 7.59 -0.60 -6.58
CA PHE A 100 6.74 -0.42 -5.40
C PHE A 100 5.72 -1.55 -5.14
N ALA A 101 5.85 -2.69 -5.81
CA ALA A 101 4.98 -3.84 -5.61
C ALA A 101 5.17 -4.42 -4.19
N SER A 102 4.07 -4.67 -3.50
CA SER A 102 4.09 -5.06 -2.09
C SER A 102 3.22 -6.29 -1.83
N SER A 103 3.77 -7.29 -1.15
CA SER A 103 3.07 -8.52 -0.77
C SER A 103 3.24 -8.82 0.72
N PHE A 104 2.12 -9.10 1.39
CA PHE A 104 2.05 -9.39 2.82
C PHE A 104 1.15 -10.60 3.06
N GLY A 105 1.73 -11.73 3.47
CA GLY A 105 1.01 -12.99 3.70
C GLY A 105 1.71 -14.20 3.09
N ALA A 106 1.40 -15.40 3.58
CA ALA A 106 1.97 -16.61 3.00
C ALA A 106 1.52 -16.78 1.53
N PHE A 107 2.44 -17.11 0.64
CA PHE A 107 2.18 -17.31 -0.80
C PHE A 107 1.58 -16.09 -1.54
N SER A 108 1.51 -14.92 -0.90
CA SER A 108 1.02 -13.68 -1.53
C SER A 108 1.94 -13.22 -2.65
N THR A 109 1.36 -12.71 -3.73
CA THR A 109 2.11 -12.31 -4.93
C THR A 109 1.62 -10.98 -5.49
N ALA A 110 2.55 -10.03 -5.65
CA ALA A 110 2.32 -8.74 -6.32
C ALA A 110 3.26 -8.60 -7.53
N THR A 111 2.74 -8.67 -8.75
CA THR A 111 3.58 -8.74 -9.98
C THR A 111 3.61 -7.45 -10.79
N ALA A 112 2.67 -6.54 -10.54
CA ALA A 112 2.54 -5.30 -11.32
C ALA A 112 3.08 -4.08 -10.58
N ILE A 113 3.38 -3.01 -11.33
CA ILE A 113 3.83 -1.74 -10.76
C ILE A 113 2.75 -1.20 -9.82
N GLU A 114 3.19 -0.76 -8.64
CA GLU A 114 2.35 -0.20 -7.58
C GLU A 114 1.24 -1.15 -7.09
N SER A 115 1.36 -2.46 -7.36
CA SER A 115 0.38 -3.45 -6.93
C SER A 115 0.57 -3.86 -5.46
N LEU A 116 -0.54 -4.09 -4.76
CA LEU A 116 -0.56 -4.52 -3.36
C LEU A 116 -1.30 -5.85 -3.20
N ALA A 117 -0.69 -6.82 -2.53
CA ALA A 117 -1.31 -8.10 -2.21
C ALA A 117 -1.26 -8.39 -0.70
N VAL A 118 -2.41 -8.43 -0.03
CA VAL A 118 -2.49 -8.68 1.43
C VAL A 118 -3.40 -9.89 1.69
N GLY A 119 -2.85 -10.97 2.26
CA GLY A 119 -3.58 -12.20 2.57
C GLY A 119 -2.85 -13.47 2.15
N ASP A 120 -3.30 -14.63 2.61
CA ASP A 120 -2.76 -15.91 2.15
C ASP A 120 -3.12 -16.13 0.67
N SER A 121 -2.13 -16.49 -0.16
CA SER A 121 -2.35 -16.81 -1.58
C SER A 121 -3.05 -15.70 -2.40
N SER A 122 -3.00 -14.44 -1.92
CA SER A 122 -3.57 -13.30 -2.63
C SER A 122 -2.71 -12.91 -3.84
N GLN A 123 -3.34 -12.42 -4.89
CA GLN A 123 -2.68 -12.14 -6.18
C GLN A 123 -3.09 -10.77 -6.71
N SER A 124 -2.13 -9.86 -6.82
CA SER A 124 -2.34 -8.54 -7.41
C SER A 124 -1.46 -8.42 -8.65
N THR A 125 -2.08 -8.51 -9.84
CA THR A 125 -1.38 -8.60 -11.12
C THR A 125 -1.71 -7.48 -12.08
N GLY A 126 -2.66 -6.61 -11.73
CA GLY A 126 -2.98 -5.41 -12.50
C GLY A 126 -2.12 -4.22 -12.11
N TYR A 127 -1.84 -3.33 -13.07
CA TYR A 127 -1.17 -2.06 -12.78
C TYR A 127 -1.97 -1.29 -11.72
N ARG A 128 -1.32 -0.86 -10.62
CA ARG A 128 -1.98 -0.20 -9.47
C ARG A 128 -3.15 -0.98 -8.84
N SER A 129 -3.18 -2.31 -8.99
CA SER A 129 -4.23 -3.13 -8.40
C SER A 129 -3.97 -3.41 -6.92
N ALA A 130 -5.02 -3.68 -6.15
CA ALA A 130 -4.90 -4.00 -4.74
C ALA A 130 -5.78 -5.19 -4.34
N THR A 131 -5.25 -6.06 -3.46
CA THR A 131 -6.01 -7.15 -2.86
C THR A 131 -5.91 -7.19 -1.34
N PHE A 132 -7.04 -7.50 -0.71
CA PHE A 132 -7.16 -7.67 0.74
C PHE A 132 -8.03 -8.89 1.07
N GLY A 133 -7.41 -10.00 1.45
CA GLY A 133 -8.07 -11.24 1.85
C GLY A 133 -7.40 -12.48 1.26
N SER A 134 -7.60 -13.64 1.88
CA SER A 134 -7.00 -14.88 1.37
C SER A 134 -7.62 -15.30 0.03
N HIS A 135 -6.81 -15.74 -0.92
CA HIS A 135 -7.21 -16.14 -2.28
C HIS A 135 -7.88 -15.03 -3.12
N SER A 136 -7.81 -13.77 -2.67
CA SER A 136 -8.30 -12.62 -3.42
C SER A 136 -7.43 -12.35 -4.65
N ARG A 137 -8.05 -11.88 -5.74
CA ARG A 137 -7.39 -11.63 -7.03
C ARG A 137 -7.83 -10.30 -7.63
N ALA A 138 -6.91 -9.35 -7.77
CA ALA A 138 -7.12 -8.13 -8.54
C ALA A 138 -6.24 -8.22 -9.80
N LEU A 139 -6.90 -8.60 -10.90
CA LEU A 139 -6.22 -9.04 -12.13
C LEU A 139 -6.10 -7.93 -13.17
N ALA A 140 -6.94 -6.92 -13.08
CA ALA A 140 -6.97 -5.80 -14.02
C ALA A 140 -6.34 -4.53 -13.43
N GLU A 141 -5.95 -3.63 -14.31
CA GLU A 141 -5.44 -2.30 -13.93
C GLU A 141 -6.47 -1.53 -13.10
N GLU A 142 -5.97 -0.82 -12.07
CA GLU A 142 -6.75 0.00 -11.13
C GLU A 142 -7.86 -0.77 -10.39
N SER A 143 -7.77 -2.10 -10.36
CA SER A 143 -8.80 -2.95 -9.74
C SER A 143 -8.54 -3.21 -8.24
N LEU A 144 -9.62 -3.40 -7.48
CA LEU A 144 -9.58 -3.69 -6.04
C LEU A 144 -10.38 -4.97 -5.73
N ALA A 145 -9.75 -5.96 -5.12
CA ALA A 145 -10.41 -7.17 -4.64
C ALA A 145 -10.34 -7.25 -3.10
N LEU A 146 -11.48 -7.10 -2.42
CA LEU A 146 -11.55 -7.03 -0.97
C LEU A 146 -12.46 -8.12 -0.39
N GLY A 147 -11.86 -9.20 0.12
CA GLY A 147 -12.53 -10.35 0.71
C GLY A 147 -11.94 -11.69 0.28
N TYR A 148 -12.28 -12.77 0.98
CA TYR A 148 -11.87 -14.14 0.63
C TYR A 148 -12.36 -14.53 -0.77
N GLU A 149 -11.50 -15.12 -1.61
CA GLU A 149 -11.89 -15.63 -2.96
C GLU A 149 -12.52 -14.55 -3.89
N THR A 150 -12.25 -13.27 -3.66
CA THR A 150 -12.71 -12.19 -4.54
C THR A 150 -11.95 -12.15 -5.87
N ARG A 151 -12.61 -11.69 -6.93
CA ARG A 151 -12.01 -11.50 -8.27
C ARG A 151 -12.43 -10.16 -8.88
N ALA A 152 -11.50 -9.22 -8.96
CA ALA A 152 -11.67 -7.97 -9.72
C ALA A 152 -10.94 -8.12 -11.07
N ASN A 153 -11.71 -8.38 -12.11
CA ASN A 153 -11.20 -8.82 -13.43
C ASN A 153 -11.22 -7.72 -14.48
N ALA A 154 -11.87 -6.58 -14.22
CA ALA A 154 -12.04 -5.49 -15.17
C ALA A 154 -11.34 -4.20 -14.72
N TYR A 155 -10.99 -3.35 -15.68
CA TYR A 155 -10.32 -2.07 -15.43
C TYR A 155 -11.12 -1.21 -14.45
N GLY A 156 -10.45 -0.64 -13.44
CA GLY A 156 -11.08 0.24 -12.45
C GLY A 156 -12.18 -0.42 -11.61
N SER A 157 -12.29 -1.75 -11.63
CA SER A 157 -13.38 -2.47 -10.95
C SER A 157 -13.07 -2.80 -9.49
N VAL A 158 -14.11 -2.86 -8.66
CA VAL A 158 -14.04 -3.23 -7.25
C VAL A 158 -14.89 -4.47 -6.98
N ALA A 159 -14.27 -5.56 -6.53
CA ALA A 159 -14.98 -6.74 -6.01
C ALA A 159 -14.99 -6.69 -4.47
N LEU A 160 -16.17 -6.46 -3.88
CA LEU A 160 -16.34 -6.19 -2.45
C LEU A 160 -17.11 -7.32 -1.74
N GLY A 161 -16.46 -7.97 -0.77
CA GLY A 161 -17.00 -9.06 0.03
C GLY A 161 -16.64 -10.45 -0.51
N ALA A 162 -16.60 -11.46 0.35
CA ALA A 162 -16.13 -12.80 -0.01
C ALA A 162 -16.82 -13.37 -1.26
N GLU A 163 -16.08 -13.99 -2.18
CA GLU A 163 -16.58 -14.58 -3.44
C GLU A 163 -17.21 -13.57 -4.41
N SER A 164 -17.09 -12.25 -4.17
CA SER A 164 -17.53 -11.26 -5.14
C SER A 164 -16.67 -11.26 -6.39
N VAL A 165 -17.29 -11.02 -7.54
CA VAL A 165 -16.68 -10.98 -8.86
C VAL A 165 -17.09 -9.70 -9.57
N ALA A 166 -16.12 -8.89 -9.96
CA ALA A 166 -16.33 -7.68 -10.76
C ALA A 166 -15.73 -7.89 -12.16
N ASN A 167 -16.60 -8.07 -13.15
CA ASN A 167 -16.23 -8.33 -14.55
C ASN A 167 -16.51 -7.14 -15.48
N GLU A 168 -17.03 -6.04 -14.95
CA GLU A 168 -17.39 -4.84 -15.70
C GLU A 168 -16.48 -3.69 -15.29
N GLU A 169 -16.01 -2.92 -16.28
CA GLU A 169 -15.11 -1.79 -16.05
C GLU A 169 -15.77 -0.69 -15.23
N ASN A 170 -15.02 -0.04 -14.35
CA ASN A 170 -15.49 1.09 -13.54
C ASN A 170 -16.74 0.78 -12.69
N THR A 171 -16.88 -0.47 -12.21
CA THR A 171 -18.01 -0.89 -11.38
C THR A 171 -17.58 -1.36 -10.00
N VAL A 172 -18.51 -1.29 -9.04
CA VAL A 172 -18.38 -1.96 -7.74
C VAL A 172 -19.34 -3.15 -7.71
N SER A 173 -18.79 -4.36 -7.74
CA SER A 173 -19.55 -5.58 -7.53
C SER A 173 -19.54 -5.97 -6.05
N VAL A 174 -20.73 -6.01 -5.44
CA VAL A 174 -20.93 -6.49 -4.07
C VAL A 174 -21.33 -7.97 -4.02
N GLY A 175 -21.14 -8.71 -5.12
CA GLY A 175 -21.59 -10.09 -5.26
C GLY A 175 -21.01 -10.77 -6.49
N SER A 176 -21.67 -11.82 -6.96
CA SER A 176 -21.33 -12.55 -8.18
C SER A 176 -22.60 -12.91 -8.94
N ASP A 177 -22.49 -13.67 -10.03
CA ASP A 177 -23.65 -14.14 -10.79
C ASP A 177 -24.63 -14.96 -9.94
N THR A 178 -24.11 -15.72 -8.97
CA THR A 178 -24.88 -16.62 -8.10
C THR A 178 -25.09 -16.07 -6.69
N LEU A 179 -24.28 -15.12 -6.24
CA LEU A 179 -24.36 -14.52 -4.91
C LEU A 179 -24.75 -13.05 -5.00
N LYS A 180 -25.99 -12.71 -4.64
CA LYS A 180 -26.46 -11.33 -4.56
C LYS A 180 -26.54 -10.88 -3.10
N ARG A 181 -26.08 -9.66 -2.82
CA ARG A 181 -26.14 -9.08 -1.48
C ARG A 181 -27.16 -7.96 -1.43
N LYS A 182 -27.78 -7.81 -0.26
CA LYS A 182 -28.49 -6.59 0.08
C LYS A 182 -27.47 -5.54 0.52
N ILE A 183 -27.59 -4.34 -0.02
CA ILE A 183 -26.91 -3.17 0.51
C ILE A 183 -27.92 -2.48 1.43
N VAL A 184 -27.56 -2.30 2.69
CA VAL A 184 -28.46 -1.77 3.74
C VAL A 184 -27.80 -0.61 4.45
N ASN A 185 -28.60 0.24 5.12
CA ASN A 185 -28.14 1.46 5.78
C ASN A 185 -27.54 2.50 4.81
N VAL A 186 -28.10 2.59 3.60
CA VAL A 186 -27.76 3.61 2.61
C VAL A 186 -28.78 4.74 2.75
N ALA A 187 -28.30 5.96 2.97
CA ALA A 187 -29.16 7.14 2.97
C ALA A 187 -29.64 7.44 1.54
N ASP A 188 -30.73 8.21 1.43
CA ASP A 188 -31.25 8.62 0.14
C ASP A 188 -30.23 9.50 -0.62
N GLY A 189 -30.19 9.36 -1.94
CA GLY A 189 -29.36 10.18 -2.81
C GLY A 189 -29.86 11.63 -2.82
N THR A 190 -28.92 12.59 -2.77
CA THR A 190 -29.23 14.03 -2.71
C THR A 190 -28.99 14.76 -4.02
N GLU A 191 -28.33 14.13 -5.00
CA GLU A 191 -27.97 14.70 -6.30
C GLU A 191 -28.22 13.67 -7.40
N ASP A 192 -28.60 14.14 -8.59
CA ASP A 192 -28.66 13.34 -9.81
C ASP A 192 -27.41 13.61 -10.69
N LEU A 193 -26.98 12.60 -11.44
CA LEU A 193 -25.87 12.67 -12.41
C LEU A 193 -26.31 13.33 -13.73
#